data_AF-A0A7C6SLP5-F1
#
_entry.id   AF-A0A7C6SLP5-F1
#
_cell.length_a   1.000
_cell.length_b   1.000
_cell.length_c   1.000
_cell.angle_alpha   90.00
_cell.angle_beta   90.00
_cell.angle_gamma   90.00
#
_symmetry.space_group_name_H-M   'P 1'
#
loop_
_entity.id
_entity.type
_entity.pdbx_description
1 polymer ?
#
loop_
_entity_poly.entity_id
_entity_poly.type
_entity_poly.pdbx_seq_one_letter_code
_entity_poly.pdbx_strand_id
1 'polypeptide(L)'
;YDFLDRAISLGITCPVTPGIMPVFRADQIKRIASLCGASIPAELVIVMDKYGDNPDDMLKAGIEYACNQMQDLIDNGVDGIHLLTMNRAKSTRKILENLNLLKK
;
A
#
# COMPACT_ATOMS: atom_id res chain seq x y z
N TYR A 1 0.39 -3.36 12.91
CA TYR A 1 1.36 -2.73 13.82
C TYR A 1 2.16 -3.75 14.65
N ASP A 2 1.71 -4.99 14.85
CA ASP A 2 2.43 -6.07 15.58
C ASP A 2 3.95 -6.15 15.33
N PHE A 3 4.40 -6.02 14.07
CA PHE A 3 5.83 -6.02 13.76
C PHE A 3 6.62 -4.91 14.47
N LEU A 4 6.07 -3.70 14.56
CA LEU A 4 6.69 -2.57 15.26
C LEU A 4 6.74 -2.83 16.76
N ASP A 5 5.65 -3.32 17.35
CA ASP A 5 5.57 -3.63 18.78
C ASP A 5 6.64 -4.67 19.17
N ARG A 6 6.79 -5.70 18.33
CA ARG A 6 7.82 -6.73 18.49
C ARG A 6 9.23 -6.17 18.33
N ALA A 7 9.48 -5.31 17.35
CA ALA A 7 10.78 -4.67 17.16
C ALA A 7 11.17 -3.83 18.39
N ILE A 8 10.23 -3.02 18.90
CA ILE A 8 10.42 -2.21 20.11
C ILE A 8 10.69 -3.11 21.33
N SER A 9 9.96 -4.21 21.48
CA SER A 9 10.17 -5.17 22.59
C SER A 9 11.56 -5.81 22.60
N LEU A 10 12.22 -5.86 21.43
CA LEU A 10 13.59 -6.35 21.26
C LEU A 10 14.65 -5.24 21.37
N GLY A 11 14.25 -4.00 21.68
CA GLY A 11 15.14 -2.85 21.81
C GLY A 11 15.59 -2.24 20.48
N ILE A 12 14.90 -2.54 19.37
CA ILE A 12 15.17 -1.91 18.08
C ILE A 12 14.52 -0.52 18.07
N THR A 13 15.33 0.54 18.07
CA THR A 13 14.87 1.93 18.15
C THR A 13 15.14 2.74 16.88
N CYS A 14 15.65 2.11 15.81
CA CYS A 14 15.78 2.80 14.53
C CYS A 14 14.40 2.99 13.87
N PRO A 15 14.21 4.06 13.08
CA PRO A 15 12.97 4.28 12.34
C PRO A 15 12.62 3.10 11.42
N VAL A 16 11.34 2.72 11.38
CA VAL A 16 10.85 1.65 10.50
C VAL A 16 9.85 2.22 9.51
N THR A 17 10.24 2.22 8.24
CA THR A 17 9.42 2.74 7.15
C THR A 17 8.57 1.63 6.52
N PRO A 18 7.23 1.63 6.66
CA PRO A 18 6.36 0.73 5.91
C PRO A 18 6.49 0.93 4.39
N GLY A 19 6.60 -0.18 3.66
CA GLY A 19 6.52 -0.21 2.20
C GLY A 19 5.07 -0.37 1.74
N ILE A 20 4.56 0.57 0.95
CA ILE A 20 3.22 0.51 0.36
C ILE A 20 3.32 0.25 -1.14
N MET A 21 2.66 -0.81 -1.60
CA MET A 21 2.57 -1.16 -3.02
C MET A 21 1.13 -0.98 -3.51
N PRO A 22 0.84 0.04 -4.34
CA PRO A 22 -0.46 0.19 -4.97
C PRO A 22 -0.73 -0.98 -5.93
N VAL A 23 -1.95 -1.52 -5.89
CA VAL A 23 -2.32 -2.73 -6.63
C VAL A 23 -3.13 -2.36 -7.86
N PHE A 24 -2.52 -2.48 -9.04
CA PHE A 24 -3.18 -2.12 -10.30
C PHE A 24 -3.69 -3.31 -11.11
N ARG A 25 -3.24 -4.53 -10.77
CA ARG A 25 -3.65 -5.77 -11.42
C ARG A 25 -3.68 -6.91 -10.41
N ALA A 26 -4.76 -7.70 -10.44
CA ALA A 26 -4.96 -8.82 -9.53
C ALA A 26 -3.96 -9.97 -9.75
N ASP A 27 -3.57 -10.23 -10.99
CA ASP A 27 -2.57 -11.25 -11.34
C ASP A 27 -1.17 -10.91 -10.77
N GLN A 28 -0.78 -9.65 -10.84
CA GLN A 28 0.50 -9.15 -10.36
C GLN A 28 0.65 -9.33 -8.84
N ILE A 29 -0.36 -8.94 -8.06
CA ILE A 29 -0.28 -9.06 -6.59
C ILE A 29 -0.25 -10.51 -6.14
N LYS A 30 -1.03 -11.41 -6.77
CA LYS A 30 -1.01 -12.85 -6.48
C LYS A 30 0.39 -13.44 -6.70
N ARG A 31 1.06 -13.05 -7.79
CA ARG A 31 2.43 -13.46 -8.08
C ARG A 31 3.43 -12.90 -7.07
N ILE A 32 3.34 -11.60 -6.73
CA ILE A 32 4.27 -10.98 -5.77
C ILE A 32 4.13 -11.62 -4.38
N ALA A 33 2.90 -11.79 -3.90
CA ALA A 33 2.62 -12.45 -2.63
C ALA A 33 3.22 -13.86 -2.56
N SER A 34 3.09 -14.64 -3.64
CA SER A 34 3.71 -15.96 -3.74
C SER A 34 5.25 -15.92 -3.71
N LEU A 35 5.89 -14.86 -4.20
CA LEU A 35 7.35 -14.75 -4.26
C LEU A 35 7.97 -14.26 -2.94
N CYS A 36 7.30 -13.36 -2.22
CA CYS A 36 7.80 -12.82 -0.96
C CYS A 36 7.23 -13.52 0.29
N GLY A 37 6.32 -14.48 0.12
CA GLY A 37 5.66 -15.19 1.22
C GLY A 37 4.66 -14.33 1.99
N ALA A 38 4.20 -13.22 1.40
CA ALA A 38 3.20 -12.36 2.02
C ALA A 38 1.79 -12.96 1.85
N SER A 39 0.94 -12.78 2.87
CA SER A 39 -0.49 -13.03 2.77
C SER A 39 -1.21 -11.86 2.11
N ILE A 40 -2.22 -12.13 1.28
CA ILE A 40 -3.11 -11.10 0.74
C ILE A 40 -4.25 -10.86 1.73
N PRO A 41 -4.45 -9.63 2.22
CA PRO A 41 -5.57 -9.32 3.11
C PRO A 41 -6.93 -9.58 2.45
N ALA A 42 -7.92 -10.03 3.24
CA ALA A 42 -9.26 -10.34 2.73
C ALA A 42 -9.93 -9.15 2.02
N GLU A 43 -9.74 -7.94 2.54
CA GLU A 43 -10.26 -6.71 1.91
C GLU A 43 -9.69 -6.51 0.49
N LEU A 44 -8.41 -6.79 0.29
CA LEU A 44 -7.78 -6.71 -1.02
C LEU A 44 -8.27 -7.81 -1.96
N VAL A 45 -8.58 -9.00 -1.44
CA VAL A 45 -9.25 -10.06 -2.21
C VAL A 45 -10.60 -9.59 -2.73
N ILE A 46 -11.43 -8.98 -1.87
CA ILE A 46 -12.74 -8.44 -2.26
C ILE A 46 -12.59 -7.36 -3.34
N VAL A 47 -11.60 -6.46 -3.21
CA VAL A 47 -11.30 -5.44 -4.23
C VAL A 47 -10.93 -6.08 -5.57
N MET A 48 -10.05 -7.08 -5.55
CA MET A 48 -9.64 -7.79 -6.76
C MET A 48 -10.78 -8.54 -7.42
N ASP A 49 -11.62 -9.23 -6.65
CA ASP A 49 -12.74 -10.01 -7.19
C ASP A 49 -13.81 -9.09 -7.78
N LYS A 50 -14.01 -7.90 -7.19
CA LYS A 50 -15.02 -6.94 -7.66
C LYS A 50 -14.59 -6.16 -8.90
N TYR A 51 -13.32 -5.77 -9.01
CA TYR A 51 -12.85 -4.84 -10.05
C TYR A 51 -11.79 -5.42 -10.98
N GLY A 52 -11.28 -6.62 -10.72
CA GLY A 52 -10.12 -7.20 -11.42
C GLY A 52 -10.30 -7.41 -12.93
N ASP A 53 -11.55 -7.57 -13.39
CA ASP A 53 -11.87 -7.74 -14.82
C ASP A 53 -11.95 -6.42 -15.59
N ASN A 54 -12.01 -5.27 -14.90
CA ASN A 54 -12.00 -3.95 -15.51
C ASN A 54 -10.71 -3.18 -15.11
N PRO A 55 -9.74 -3.01 -16.03
CA PRO A 55 -8.49 -2.33 -15.73
C PRO A 55 -8.63 -0.92 -15.17
N ASP A 56 -9.63 -0.15 -15.62
CA ASP A 56 -9.83 1.24 -15.17
C ASP A 56 -10.41 1.30 -13.76
N ASP A 57 -11.30 0.36 -13.41
CA ASP A 57 -11.87 0.28 -12.07
C ASP A 57 -10.86 -0.32 -11.09
N MET A 58 -10.08 -1.32 -11.50
CA MET A 58 -8.98 -1.86 -10.71
C MET A 58 -7.92 -0.79 -10.42
N LEU A 59 -7.63 0.07 -11.40
CA LEU A 59 -6.72 1.20 -11.21
C LEU A 59 -7.21 2.17 -10.12
N LYS A 60 -8.49 2.56 -10.18
CA LYS A 60 -9.11 3.47 -9.19
C LYS A 60 -9.13 2.84 -7.82
N ALA A 61 -9.59 1.58 -7.72
CA ALA A 61 -9.66 0.85 -6.47
C ALA A 61 -8.28 0.62 -5.86
N GLY A 62 -7.26 0.34 -6.68
CA GLY A 62 -5.87 0.23 -6.24
C GLY A 62 -5.28 1.51 -5.68
N ILE A 63 -5.63 2.67 -6.28
CA ILE A 63 -5.25 3.98 -5.76
C ILE A 63 -5.94 4.24 -4.42
N GLU A 64 -7.25 4.00 -4.33
CA GLU A 64 -8.03 4.21 -3.10
C GLU A 64 -7.55 3.29 -1.96
N TYR A 65 -7.30 2.02 -2.25
CA TYR A 65 -6.76 1.07 -1.28
C TYR A 65 -5.41 1.54 -0.73
N ALA A 66 -4.49 1.98 -1.59
CA ALA A 66 -3.20 2.51 -1.17
C ALA A 66 -3.35 3.80 -0.34
N CYS A 67 -4.26 4.71 -0.73
CA CYS A 67 -4.56 5.91 0.05
C CYS A 67 -5.05 5.56 1.45
N ASN A 68 -6.00 4.63 1.58
CA ASN A 68 -6.56 4.24 2.88
C ASN A 68 -5.49 3.64 3.79
N GLN A 69 -4.63 2.76 3.24
CA GLN A 69 -3.51 2.20 4.01
C GLN A 69 -2.51 3.28 4.44
N MET A 70 -2.15 4.20 3.54
CA MET A 70 -1.21 5.27 3.86
C MET A 70 -1.79 6.26 4.88
N GLN A 71 -3.07 6.60 4.76
CA GLN A 71 -3.75 7.49 5.70
C GLN A 71 -3.78 6.88 7.10
N ASP A 72 -4.14 5.60 7.23
CA ASP A 72 -4.10 4.89 8.52
C ASP A 72 -2.70 4.91 9.14
N LEU A 73 -1.65 4.64 8.35
CA LEU A 73 -0.26 4.70 8.83
C LEU A 73 0.14 6.12 9.28
N ILE A 74 -0.25 7.14 8.52
CA ILE A 74 0.02 8.55 8.86
C ILE A 74 -0.68 8.92 10.17
N ASP A 75 -1.95 8.55 10.31
CA ASP A 75 -2.75 8.85 11.51
C ASP A 75 -2.18 8.14 12.75
N ASN A 76 -1.49 7.01 12.56
CA ASN A 76 -0.78 6.27 13.61
C ASN A 76 0.69 6.72 13.80
N GLY A 77 1.13 7.80 13.14
CA GLY A 77 2.40 8.45 13.43
C GLY A 77 3.65 7.68 12.97
N VAL A 78 3.58 6.95 11.85
CA VAL A 78 4.78 6.30 11.28
C VAL A 78 5.87 7.31 10.90
N ASP A 79 7.13 6.91 11.03
CA ASP A 79 8.28 7.77 10.71
C ASP A 79 8.38 8.17 9.22
N GLY A 80 7.73 7.41 8.35
CA GLY A 80 7.68 7.67 6.92
C GLY A 80 7.00 6.54 6.16
N ILE A 81 6.80 6.71 4.85
CA ILE A 81 6.24 5.67 3.97
C ILE A 81 7.12 5.54 2.72
N HIS A 82 7.46 4.30 2.37
CA HIS A 82 8.12 3.98 1.12
C HIS A 82 7.09 3.52 0.09
N LEU A 83 6.76 4.39 -0.87
CA LEU A 83 5.77 4.10 -1.90
C LEU A 83 6.42 3.42 -3.12
N LEU A 84 6.11 2.14 -3.34
CA LEU A 84 6.55 1.39 -4.52
C LEU A 84 5.76 1.86 -5.75
N THR A 85 6.38 2.71 -6.57
CA THR A 85 5.69 3.41 -7.68
C THR A 85 5.25 2.49 -8.82
N MET A 86 5.81 1.27 -8.90
CA MET A 86 5.56 0.32 -9.99
C MET A 86 5.78 0.91 -11.39
N ASN A 87 6.75 1.83 -11.52
CA ASN A 87 7.00 2.62 -12.73
C ASN A 87 5.78 3.42 -13.24
N ARG A 88 4.82 3.73 -12.35
CA ARG A 88 3.57 4.44 -12.66
C ARG A 88 3.52 5.79 -11.96
N ALA A 89 4.24 6.75 -12.53
CA ALA A 89 4.33 8.11 -11.99
C ALA A 89 2.96 8.81 -11.87
N LYS A 90 2.05 8.64 -12.85
CA LYS A 90 0.71 9.26 -12.82
C LYS A 90 -0.13 8.76 -11.65
N SER A 91 -0.18 7.44 -11.45
CA SER A 91 -0.92 6.82 -10.33
C SER A 91 -0.31 7.18 -8.98
N THR A 92 1.03 7.18 -8.90
CA THR A 92 1.78 7.61 -7.72
C THR A 92 1.45 9.06 -7.36
N ARG A 93 1.50 9.97 -8.33
CA ARG A 93 1.14 11.37 -8.14
C ARG A 93 -0.30 11.51 -7.65
N LYS A 94 -1.23 10.75 -8.23
CA LYS A 94 -2.64 10.80 -7.82
C LYS A 94 -2.85 10.38 -6.37
N ILE A 95 -2.13 9.36 -5.89
CA ILE A 95 -2.15 8.94 -4.48
C ILE A 95 -1.67 10.09 -3.58
N LEU A 96 -0.53 10.70 -3.93
CA LEU A 96 0.03 11.82 -3.14
C LEU A 96 -0.88 13.06 -3.15
N GLU A 97 -1.56 13.35 -4.28
CA GLU A 97 -2.55 14.41 -4.38
C GLU A 97 -3.79 14.12 -3.52
N ASN A 98 -4.32 12.90 -3.56
CA ASN A 98 -5.48 12.51 -2.76
C ASN A 98 -5.22 12.62 -1.25
N LEU A 99 -3.96 12.38 -0.82
CA LEU A 99 -3.52 12.52 0.57
C LEU A 99 -3.00 13.92 0.91
N ASN A 100 -3.07 14.89 -0.01
CA ASN A 100 -2.55 16.25 0.16
C ASN A 100 -1.05 16.31 0.56
N LEU A 101 -0.24 15.36 0.10
CA LEU A 101 1.19 15.26 0.43
C LEU A 101 2.11 16.01 -0.55
N LEU A 102 1.56 16.52 -1.66
CA LEU A 102 2.32 17.36 -2.58
C LEU A 102 2.28 18.83 -2.13
N LYS A 103 3.45 19.45 -2.02
CA LYS A 103 3.54 20.91 -1.84
C LYS A 103 3.01 21.61 -3.09
N LYS A 104 2.17 22.63 -2.89
CA LYS A 104 1.70 23.54 -3.95
C LYS A 104 2.85 24.38 -4.50
#